data_AF-A0A6G0VTU6-F1
#
_entry.id   AF-A0A6G0VTU6-F1
#
_cell.length_a   1.000
_cell.length_b   1.000
_cell.length_c   1.000
_cell.angle_alpha   90.00
_cell.angle_beta   90.00
_cell.angle_gamma   90.00
#
_symmetry.space_group_name_H-M   'P 1'
#
loop_
_entity.id
_entity.type
_entity.pdbx_description
1 polymer ?
#
loop_
_entity_poly.entity_id
_entity_poly.type
_entity_poly.pdbx_seq_one_letter_code
_entity_poly.pdbx_strand_id
1 'polypeptide(L)'
;MNQLERVQRKFLSFGAYLLNIEHRPHVYDTVGFRGARRKSDQRITINKVFLVKLINGSIDCPELLSKVNFKILCVRVRSSYSLSIPLCTTNYSLINKPLNKMMRIFNEDPSFNLK
;
A
#
# COMPACT_ATOMS: atom_id res chain seq x y z
N MET A 1 -12.14 -3.43 14.71
CA MET A 1 -11.96 -4.63 13.86
C MET A 1 -12.76 -4.43 12.57
N ASN A 2 -12.13 -4.56 11.40
CA ASN A 2 -12.70 -4.14 10.11
C ASN A 2 -13.78 -5.13 9.60
N GLN A 3 -14.95 -4.63 9.17
CA GLN A 3 -16.05 -5.47 8.64
C GLN A 3 -15.61 -6.41 7.49
N LEU A 4 -14.71 -5.92 6.63
CA LEU A 4 -14.16 -6.69 5.51
C LEU A 4 -13.37 -7.93 5.97
N GLU A 5 -12.58 -7.81 7.04
CA GLU A 5 -11.82 -8.96 7.57
C GLU A 5 -12.76 -10.03 8.12
N ARG A 6 -13.89 -9.64 8.70
CA ARG A 6 -14.90 -10.57 9.19
C ARG A 6 -15.55 -11.36 8.04
N VAL A 7 -15.86 -10.70 6.93
CA VAL A 7 -16.38 -11.36 5.70
C VAL A 7 -15.34 -12.33 5.15
N GLN A 8 -14.08 -11.91 5.05
CA GLN A 8 -13.00 -12.77 4.56
C GLN A 8 -12.78 -14.00 5.44
N ARG A 9 -12.80 -13.85 6.77
CA ARG A 9 -12.68 -14.98 7.71
C ARG A 9 -13.82 -15.97 7.56
N LYS A 10 -15.06 -15.49 7.38
CA LYS A 10 -16.23 -16.34 7.16
C LYS A 10 -16.10 -17.14 5.86
N PHE A 11 -15.65 -16.51 4.79
CA PHE A 11 -15.38 -17.18 3.51
C PHE A 11 -14.30 -18.25 3.64
N LEU A 12 -13.18 -17.94 4.29
CA LEU A 12 -12.08 -18.90 4.50
C LEU A 12 -12.50 -20.08 5.38
N SER A 13 -13.29 -19.83 6.43
CA SER A 13 -13.83 -20.89 7.29
C SER A 13 -14.76 -21.82 6.51
N PHE A 14 -15.59 -21.27 5.62
CA PHE A 14 -16.43 -22.08 4.74
C PHE A 14 -15.62 -22.91 3.74
N GLY A 15 -14.57 -22.31 3.14
CA GLY A 15 -13.67 -23.04 2.24
C GLY A 15 -12.90 -24.16 2.94
N ALA A 16 -12.42 -23.93 4.17
CA ALA A 16 -11.72 -24.95 4.94
C ALA A 16 -12.64 -26.11 5.34
N TYR A 17 -13.90 -25.82 5.68
CA TYR A 17 -14.92 -26.84 5.89
C TYR A 17 -15.14 -27.70 4.64
N LEU A 18 -15.31 -27.06 3.47
CA LEU A 18 -15.54 -27.78 2.21
C LEU A 18 -14.33 -28.64 1.79
N LEU A 19 -13.12 -28.18 2.06
CA LEU A 19 -11.86 -28.85 1.71
C LEU A 19 -11.36 -29.81 2.80
N ASN A 20 -12.12 -29.98 3.89
CA ASN A 20 -11.78 -30.81 5.04
C ASN A 20 -10.38 -30.52 5.64
N ILE A 21 -10.01 -29.23 5.67
CA ILE A 21 -8.75 -28.77 6.25
C ILE A 21 -8.99 -28.50 7.73
N GLU A 22 -8.37 -29.29 8.61
CA GLU A 22 -8.39 -29.02 10.04
C GLU A 22 -7.76 -27.65 10.34
N HIS A 23 -8.53 -26.76 10.96
CA HIS A 23 -8.02 -25.50 11.48
C HIS A 23 -8.49 -25.29 12.91
N ARG A 24 -7.58 -24.84 13.78
CA ARG A 24 -7.95 -24.47 15.16
C ARG A 24 -8.79 -23.18 15.14
N PRO A 25 -9.78 -23.05 16.02
CA PRO A 25 -10.42 -21.76 16.28
C PRO A 25 -9.34 -20.72 16.60
N HIS A 26 -9.38 -19.58 15.93
CA HIS A 26 -8.45 -18.44 16.11
C HIS A 26 -7.06 -18.54 15.47
N VAL A 27 -6.68 -19.66 14.84
CA VAL A 27 -5.43 -19.76 14.07
C VAL A 27 -5.76 -19.74 12.58
N TYR A 28 -5.85 -18.54 12.00
CA TYR A 28 -6.19 -18.33 10.58
C TYR A 28 -4.96 -18.24 9.67
N ASP A 29 -3.75 -18.29 10.24
CA ASP A 29 -2.50 -18.23 9.48
C ASP A 29 -2.22 -19.54 8.73
N THR A 30 -2.70 -20.68 9.26
CA THR A 30 -2.50 -22.02 8.66
C THR A 30 -3.44 -22.30 7.49
N VAL A 31 -4.62 -21.67 7.44
CA VAL A 31 -5.49 -21.64 6.25
C VAL A 31 -5.00 -20.57 5.26
N GLY A 32 -3.69 -20.34 5.23
CA GLY A 32 -3.00 -19.49 4.29
C GLY A 32 -3.18 -20.03 2.88
N PHE A 33 -4.37 -19.83 2.31
CA PHE A 33 -4.60 -19.90 0.89
C PHE A 33 -3.51 -19.02 0.30
N ARG A 34 -2.59 -19.62 -0.46
CA ARG A 34 -1.38 -18.96 -0.95
C ARG A 34 -1.68 -17.68 -1.76
N GLY A 35 -2.93 -17.54 -2.24
CA GLY A 35 -3.48 -16.34 -2.89
C GLY A 35 -4.10 -15.28 -1.97
N ALA A 36 -4.22 -15.53 -0.67
CA ALA A 36 -4.80 -14.64 0.33
C ALA A 36 -3.74 -14.13 1.33
N ARG A 37 -2.53 -13.80 0.85
CA ARG A 37 -1.68 -12.83 1.57
C ARG A 37 -2.58 -11.69 2.06
N ARG A 38 -2.37 -11.19 3.28
CA ARG A 38 -3.14 -10.05 3.81
C ARG A 38 -3.29 -9.00 2.70
N LYS A 39 -4.52 -8.77 2.24
CA LYS A 39 -4.80 -7.87 1.11
C LYS A 39 -4.25 -6.47 1.35
N SER A 40 -4.11 -6.07 2.62
CA SER A 40 -3.45 -4.82 3.03
C SER A 40 -2.02 -4.74 2.49
N ASP A 41 -1.24 -5.80 2.67
CA ASP A 41 0.20 -5.83 2.40
C ASP A 41 0.43 -5.87 0.89
N GLN A 42 -0.38 -6.66 0.18
CA GLN A 42 -0.35 -6.69 -1.29
C GLN A 42 -0.73 -5.33 -1.89
N ARG A 43 -1.73 -4.63 -1.36
CA ARG A 43 -2.09 -3.28 -1.82
C ARG A 43 -0.94 -2.29 -1.62
N ILE A 44 -0.22 -2.38 -0.51
CA ILE A 44 0.98 -1.56 -0.26
C ILE A 44 2.05 -1.89 -1.30
N THR A 45 2.33 -3.18 -1.55
CA THR A 45 3.30 -3.60 -2.57
C THR A 45 2.93 -3.09 -3.97
N ILE A 46 1.68 -3.25 -4.40
CA ILE A 46 1.23 -2.78 -5.72
C ILE A 46 1.36 -1.26 -5.84
N ASN A 47 0.97 -0.51 -4.80
CA ASN A 47 1.13 0.94 -4.76
C ASN A 47 2.59 1.37 -4.91
N LYS A 48 3.52 0.67 -4.24
CA LYS A 48 4.97 0.91 -4.37
C LYS A 48 5.45 0.63 -5.80
N VAL A 49 5.15 -0.56 -6.33
CA VAL A 49 5.56 -0.97 -7.68
C VAL A 49 5.03 -0.01 -8.73
N PHE A 50 3.77 0.41 -8.60
CA PHE A 50 3.16 1.38 -9.51
C PHE A 50 3.91 2.72 -9.48
N LEU A 51 4.13 3.29 -8.30
CA LEU A 51 4.79 4.59 -8.18
C LEU A 51 6.23 4.56 -8.70
N VAL A 52 6.98 3.49 -8.41
CA VAL A 52 8.36 3.31 -8.93
C VAL A 52 8.36 3.20 -10.44
N LYS A 53 7.44 2.44 -11.03
CA LYS A 53 7.31 2.33 -12.49
C LYS A 53 6.94 3.66 -13.15
N LEU A 54 6.11 4.46 -12.48
CA LEU A 54 5.75 5.80 -12.96
C LEU A 54 6.97 6.74 -12.93
N ILE A 55 7.75 6.73 -11.84
CA ILE A 55 8.94 7.57 -11.69
C ILE A 55 10.06 7.15 -12.67
N ASN A 56 10.26 5.85 -12.86
CA ASN A 56 11.31 5.32 -13.74
C ASN A 56 10.92 5.35 -15.24
N GLY A 57 9.77 5.92 -15.60
CA GLY A 57 9.30 6.00 -16.98
C GLY A 57 8.86 4.66 -17.58
N SER A 58 8.73 3.59 -16.79
CA SER A 58 8.15 2.32 -17.25
C SER A 58 6.64 2.45 -17.52
N ILE A 59 5.99 3.42 -16.88
CA ILE A 59 4.64 3.86 -17.22
C ILE A 59 4.77 5.26 -17.80
N ASP A 60 4.57 5.39 -19.10
CA ASP A 60 4.62 6.69 -19.78
C ASP A 60 3.28 7.42 -19.63
N CYS A 61 3.18 8.21 -18.56
CA CYS A 61 2.01 9.06 -18.30
C CYS A 61 2.46 10.39 -17.66
N PRO A 62 2.86 11.38 -18.47
CA PRO A 62 3.37 12.65 -17.97
C PRO A 62 2.32 13.42 -17.17
N GLU A 63 1.04 13.32 -17.53
CA GLU A 63 -0.07 13.95 -16.79
C GLU A 63 -0.25 13.40 -15.37
N LEU A 64 0.10 12.14 -15.16
CA LEU A 64 0.04 11.53 -13.84
C LEU A 64 1.31 11.81 -13.06
N LEU A 65 2.47 11.78 -13.73
CA LEU A 65 3.75 12.12 -13.13
C LEU A 65 3.77 13.58 -12.66
N SER A 66 3.16 14.51 -13.41
CA SER A 66 3.05 15.92 -13.02
C SER A 66 2.24 16.15 -11.74
N LYS A 67 1.40 15.19 -11.33
CA LYS A 67 0.65 15.24 -10.07
C LYS A 67 1.46 14.74 -8.88
N VAL A 68 2.61 14.10 -9.10
CA VAL A 68 3.54 13.66 -8.05
C VAL A 68 4.37 14.85 -7.60
N ASN A 69 4.33 15.18 -6.31
CA ASN A 69 5.06 16.32 -5.79
C ASN A 69 6.47 15.89 -5.38
N PHE A 70 7.46 16.15 -6.23
CA PHE A 70 8.86 15.93 -5.90
C PHE A 70 9.37 17.02 -4.97
N LYS A 71 10.03 16.61 -3.88
CA LYS A 71 10.69 17.53 -2.96
C LYS A 71 12.17 17.59 -3.31
N ILE A 72 12.57 18.64 -4.02
CA ILE A 72 13.97 18.90 -4.34
C ILE A 72 14.60 19.60 -3.14
N LEU A 73 15.49 18.92 -2.44
CA LEU A 73 16.23 19.50 -1.31
C LEU A 73 17.49 20.16 -1.85
N CYS A 74 17.49 21.50 -1.94
CA CYS A 74 18.68 22.26 -2.29
C CYS A 74 19.68 22.39 -1.11
N VAL A 75 19.24 22.06 0.11
CA VAL A 75 20.01 22.22 1.35
C VAL A 75 19.85 20.97 2.21
N ARG A 76 20.83 20.66 3.06
CA ARG A 76 20.76 19.55 4.01
C ARG A 76 19.71 19.83 5.09
N VAL A 77 18.49 19.32 4.89
CA VAL A 77 17.40 19.41 5.87
C VAL A 77 17.33 18.12 6.70
N ARG A 78 16.87 18.20 7.95
CA ARG A 78 16.68 17.04 8.85
C ARG A 78 15.68 15.99 8.34
N SER A 79 14.87 16.34 7.33
CA SER A 79 13.90 15.45 6.70
C SER A 79 14.37 15.09 5.30
N SER A 80 14.66 13.80 5.08
CA SER A 80 15.17 13.24 3.83
C SER A 80 14.08 12.71 2.89
N TYR A 81 12.82 13.11 3.09
CA TYR A 81 11.72 12.64 2.25
C TYR A 81 11.84 13.18 0.82
N SER A 82 11.81 12.29 -0.18
CA SER A 82 11.90 12.65 -1.59
C SER A 82 10.59 13.19 -2.17
N LEU A 83 9.44 12.86 -1.58
CA LEU A 83 8.12 13.28 -2.06
C LEU A 83 7.41 14.17 -1.03
N SER A 84 6.72 15.21 -1.51
CA SER A 84 5.92 16.12 -0.69
C SER A 84 4.46 15.66 -0.65
N ILE A 85 3.88 15.58 0.55
CA ILE A 85 2.47 15.24 0.73
C ILE A 85 1.71 16.55 0.96
N PRO A 86 0.75 16.91 0.09
CA PRO A 86 -0.07 18.11 0.28
C PRO A 86 -0.81 18.09 1.60
N LEU A 87 -0.77 19.20 2.33
CA LEU A 87 -1.63 19.41 3.49
C LEU A 87 -3.09 19.47 3.02
N CYS A 88 -3.93 18.64 3.62
CA CYS A 88 -5.34 18.50 3.26
C CYS A 88 -6.18 18.55 4.53
N THR A 89 -7.31 19.25 4.47
CA THR A 89 -8.21 19.43 5.61
C THR A 89 -9.12 18.23 5.85
N THR A 90 -9.35 17.41 4.83
CA THR A 90 -10.25 16.24 4.93
C THR A 90 -9.47 14.93 5.04
N ASN A 91 -10.00 14.00 5.83
CA ASN A 91 -9.45 12.65 5.99
C ASN A 91 -9.31 11.91 4.65
N TYR A 92 -10.28 12.09 3.75
CA TYR A 92 -10.20 11.49 2.42
C TYR A 92 -8.99 12.00 1.65
N SER A 93 -8.85 13.33 1.55
CA SER A 93 -7.78 13.95 0.79
C SER A 93 -6.40 13.68 1.38
N LEU A 94 -6.28 13.61 2.71
CA LEU A 94 -4.99 13.37 3.38
C LEU A 94 -4.58 11.89 3.37
N ILE A 95 -5.49 10.97 3.70
CA ILE A 95 -5.16 9.56 3.99
C ILE A 95 -5.55 8.62 2.85
N ASN A 96 -6.67 8.89 2.18
CA ASN A 96 -7.29 7.95 1.25
C ASN A 96 -7.13 8.33 -0.22
N LYS A 97 -6.71 9.56 -0.53
CA LYS A 97 -6.36 9.97 -1.89
C LYS A 97 -5.21 9.07 -2.38
N PRO A 98 -5.38 8.36 -3.51
CA PRO A 98 -4.45 7.30 -3.92
C PRO A 98 -3.01 7.78 -4.00
N LEU A 99 -2.79 8.95 -4.60
CA LEU A 99 -1.47 9.52 -4.82
C LEU A 99 -0.79 9.93 -3.50
N ASN A 100 -1.52 10.58 -2.60
CA ASN A 100 -1.00 10.97 -1.28
C ASN A 100 -0.61 9.74 -0.46
N LYS A 101 -1.44 8.69 -0.52
CA LYS A 101 -1.16 7.40 0.12
C LYS A 101 0.11 6.74 -0.46
N MET A 102 0.25 6.71 -1.78
CA MET A 102 1.44 6.16 -2.45
C MET A 102 2.70 6.95 -2.08
N MET A 103 2.66 8.29 -2.12
CA MET A 103 3.79 9.16 -1.73
C MET A 103 4.20 8.96 -0.27
N ARG A 104 3.23 8.77 0.64
CA ARG A 104 3.51 8.45 2.05
C ARG A 104 4.19 7.10 2.22
N ILE A 105 3.65 6.06 1.58
CA ILE A 105 4.23 4.71 1.60
C ILE A 105 5.66 4.71 1.07
N PHE A 106 5.95 5.55 0.07
CA PHE A 106 7.29 5.71 -0.49
C PHE A 106 8.24 6.39 0.52
N ASN A 107 7.81 7.51 1.11
CA ASN A 107 8.60 8.24 2.11
C ASN A 107 8.91 7.42 3.37
N GLU A 108 8.01 6.52 3.77
CA GLU A 108 8.18 5.62 4.91
C GLU A 108 9.15 4.46 4.62
N ASP A 109 9.45 4.18 3.35
CA ASP A 109 10.33 3.09 2.94
C ASP A 109 11.77 3.59 2.68
N PRO A 110 12.74 3.29 3.56
CA PRO A 110 14.12 3.75 3.40
C PRO A 110 14.83 3.16 2.17
N SER A 111 14.27 2.10 1.57
CA SER A 111 14.83 1.44 0.38
C SER A 111 14.72 2.29 -0.88
N PHE A 112 13.83 3.28 -0.90
CA PHE A 112 13.57 4.13 -2.07
C PHE A 112 14.02 5.57 -1.78
N ASN A 113 15.31 5.82 -1.97
CA ASN A 113 15.82 7.18 -2.06
C ASN A 113 16.06 7.51 -3.52
N LEU A 114 15.42 8.57 -4.01
CA LEU A 114 15.81 9.23 -5.25
C LEU A 114 17.17 9.89 -4.99
N LYS A 115 18.25 9.17 -5.27
CA LYS A 115 19.64 9.67 -5.25
C LYS A 115 20.03 10.15 -6.64
#